data_AF-A0A4U6L5P5-F1
#
_entry.id   AF-A0A4U6L5P5-F1
#
_cell.length_a   1.000
_cell.length_b   1.000
_cell.length_c   1.000
_cell.angle_alpha   90.00
_cell.angle_beta   90.00
_cell.angle_gamma   90.00
#
_symmetry.space_group_name_H-M   'P 1'
#
loop_
_entity.id
_entity.type
_entity.pdbx_description
1 polymer ?
#
loop_
_entity_poly.entity_id
_entity_poly.type
_entity_poly.pdbx_seq_one_letter_code
_entity_poly.pdbx_strand_id
1 'polypeptide(L)' 'HIADEVMVMYLGRCVEKGTKDQIFNNPRHPYTQALLSATPRLNPDDRRERIKLTGELPSPLNPPPGCAFNARCRRRF' A
#
# COMPACT_ATOMS: atom_id res chain seq x y z
N HIS A 1 -8.37 15.28 8.37
CA HIS A 1 -6.97 14.97 7.97
C HIS A 1 -6.06 15.92 8.71
N ILE A 2 -5.03 15.43 9.40
CA ILE A 2 -4.16 16.23 10.30
C ILE A 2 -2.74 16.41 9.71
N ALA A 3 -2.27 15.48 8.87
CA ALA A 3 -0.91 15.49 8.33
C ALA A 3 -0.83 16.07 6.90
N ASP A 4 0.24 16.81 6.62
CA ASP A 4 0.55 17.38 5.30
C ASP A 4 1.28 16.37 4.38
N GLU A 5 2.20 15.59 4.95
CA GLU A 5 2.95 14.53 4.28
C GLU A 5 2.61 13.16 4.88
N VAL A 6 2.67 12.13 4.03
CA VAL A 6 2.41 10.73 4.42
C VAL A 6 3.55 9.85 3.92
N MET A 7 4.06 9.00 4.82
CA MET A 7 5.01 7.94 4.49
C MET A 7 4.34 6.58 4.72
N VAL A 8 4.38 5.74 3.70
CA VAL A 8 3.88 4.36 3.74
C VAL A 8 5.07 3.43 3.86
N MET A 9 5.02 2.56 4.87
CA MET A 9 6.09 1.60 5.15
C MET A 9 5.61 0.16 4.98
N TYR A 10 6.52 -0.70 4.54
CA TYR A 10 6.32 -2.15 4.50
C TYR A 10 7.60 -2.85 4.95
N LEU A 11 7.51 -3.68 5.99
CA LEU A 11 8.64 -4.39 6.60
C LEU A 11 9.83 -3.47 6.90
N GLY A 12 9.56 -2.33 7.53
CA GLY A 12 10.58 -1.34 7.92
C GLY A 12 11.13 -0.49 6.77
N ARG A 13 10.69 -0.70 5.52
CA ARG A 13 11.15 0.08 4.35
C ARG A 13 10.09 1.09 3.94
N CYS A 14 10.50 2.34 3.66
CA CYS A 14 9.64 3.32 3.00
C CYS A 14 9.36 2.85 1.56
N VAL A 15 8.08 2.61 1.25
CA VAL A 15 7.65 2.17 -0.10
C VAL A 15 6.97 3.27 -0.90
N GLU A 16 6.45 4.29 -0.22
CA GLU A 16 5.90 5.48 -0.85
C GLU A 16 5.93 6.67 0.12
N LYS A 17 6.28 7.86 -0.36
CA LYS A 17 6.22 9.11 0.40
C LYS A 17 5.72 10.21 -0.54
N GLY A 18 4.84 11.07 -0.03
CA GLY A 18 4.38 12.24 -0.76
C GLY A 18 3.44 13.10 0.08
N THR A 19 2.88 14.14 -0.53
CA THR A 19 1.80 14.90 0.09
C THR A 19 0.61 13.99 0.35
N LYS A 20 -0.23 14.35 1.32
CA LYS A 20 -1.49 13.63 1.57
C LYS A 20 -2.30 13.46 0.26
N ASP A 21 -2.37 14.48 -0.59
CA ASP A 21 -3.17 14.43 -1.80
C ASP A 21 -2.58 13.47 -2.84
N GLN A 22 -1.25 13.40 -2.95
CA GLN A 22 -0.59 12.41 -3.81
C GLN A 22 -0.90 10.98 -3.33
N ILE A 23 -0.76 10.71 -2.03
CA ILE A 23 -0.94 9.37 -1.48
C ILE A 23 -2.41 8.92 -1.56
N PHE A 24 -3.36 9.76 -1.15
CA PHE A 24 -4.78 9.35 -1.08
C PHE A 24 -5.48 9.34 -2.44
N ASN A 25 -5.09 10.22 -3.38
CA ASN A 25 -5.75 10.34 -4.69
C ASN A 25 -5.01 9.63 -5.82
N ASN A 26 -3.68 9.55 -5.79
CA ASN A 26 -2.89 8.91 -6.84
C ASN A 26 -1.78 8.00 -6.28
N PRO A 27 -2.13 6.97 -5.48
CA PRO A 27 -1.15 6.06 -4.91
C PRO A 27 -0.43 5.26 -6.01
N ARG A 28 0.90 5.36 -6.05
CA ARG A 28 1.73 4.71 -7.07
C ARG A 28 2.09 3.27 -6.70
N HIS A 29 2.43 3.02 -5.44
CA HIS A 29 2.91 1.71 -5.02
C HIS A 29 1.72 0.73 -4.86
N PRO A 30 1.79 -0.50 -5.40
CA PRO A 30 0.69 -1.46 -5.32
C PRO A 30 0.26 -1.80 -3.89
N TYR A 31 1.18 -1.74 -2.93
CA TYR A 31 0.87 -1.88 -1.50
C TYR A 31 -0.01 -0.73 -0.98
N THR A 32 0.32 0.52 -1.30
CA THR A 32 -0.47 1.70 -0.91
C THR A 32 -1.87 1.64 -1.51
N GLN A 33 -1.99 1.25 -2.78
CA GLN A 33 -3.28 1.03 -3.44
C GLN A 33 -4.12 -0.01 -2.68
N ALA A 34 -3.50 -1.12 -2.27
CA ALA A 34 -4.20 -2.16 -1.52
C ALA A 34 -4.67 -1.67 -0.14
N LEU A 35 -3.82 -0.94 0.61
CA LEU A 35 -4.20 -0.32 1.89
C LEU A 35 -5.41 0.60 1.73
N LEU A 36 -5.36 1.51 0.76
CA LEU A 36 -6.45 2.48 0.52
C LEU A 36 -7.73 1.82 0.00
N SER A 37 -7.63 0.69 -0.71
CA SER A 37 -8.80 -0.09 -1.13
C SER A 37 -9.50 -0.80 0.05
N ALA A 38 -8.79 -1.00 1.17
CA ALA A 38 -9.34 -1.61 2.37
C ALA A 38 -9.99 -0.60 3.32
N THR A 39 -9.85 0.71 3.07
CA THR A 39 -10.46 1.76 3.89
C THR A 39 -11.98 1.74 3.73
N PRO A 40 -12.75 1.51 4.82
CA PRO A 40 -14.20 1.57 4.78
C PRO A 40 -14.68 2.96 4.35
N ARG A 41 -15.75 3.01 3.56
CA ARG A 41 -16.40 4.26 3.15
C ARG A 41 -17.82 4.30 3.70
N LEU A 42 -18.22 5.49 4.15
CA LEU A 42 -19.54 5.74 4.75
C LEU A 42 -20.65 5.59 3.71
N ASN A 43 -20.45 6.15 2.53
CA ASN A 43 -21.37 5.98 1.41
C ASN A 43 -21.09 4.64 0.68
N PRO A 44 -22.09 3.76 0.53
CA PRO A 44 -21.97 2.53 -0.24
C PRO A 44 -21.55 2.75 -1.70
N ASP A 45 -22.02 3.84 -2.33
CA ASP A 45 -21.77 4.12 -3.75
C ASP A 45 -20.31 4.51 -4.01
N ASP A 46 -19.62 5.00 -2.98
CA ASP A 46 -18.21 5.37 -3.07
C ASP A 46 -17.26 4.18 -2.85
N ARG A 47 -17.76 2.98 -2.57
CA ARG A 47 -16.92 1.81 -2.25
C ARG A 47 -16.01 1.47 -3.43
N ARG A 48 -14.70 1.52 -3.19
CA ARG A 48 -13.70 1.05 -4.14
C ARG A 48 -13.67 -0.47 -4.16
N GLU A 49 -13.33 -1.05 -5.31
CA GLU A 49 -13.05 -2.48 -5.40
C GLU A 49 -11.89 -2.84 -4.47
N ARG A 50 -12.12 -3.82 -3.58
CA ARG A 50 -11.13 -4.23 -2.59
C ARG A 50 -10.04 -5.07 -3.24
N ILE A 51 -8.80 -4.60 -3.17
CA ILE A 51 -7.64 -5.34 -3.66
C ILE A 51 -7.24 -6.35 -2.58
N LYS A 52 -7.52 -7.63 -2.81
CA LYS A 52 -7.05 -8.72 -1.94
C LYS A 52 -5.57 -8.99 -2.22
N LEU A 53 -4.73 -8.82 -1.19
CA LEU A 53 -3.34 -9.24 -1.26
C LEU A 53 -3.25 -10.76 -1.09
N THR A 54 -2.56 -11.41 -2.02
CA THR A 54 -2.27 -12.85 -1.99
C THR A 54 -0.79 -13.10 -1.72
N GLY A 55 -0.45 -14.32 -1.33
CA GLY A 55 0.93 -14.72 -1.00
C GLY A 55 1.31 -14.42 0.44
N GLU A 56 2.42 -15.03 0.86
CA GLU A 56 2.90 -15.02 2.24
C GLU A 56 3.63 -13.72 2.61
N LEU A 57 3.53 -13.34 3.89
CA LEU A 57 4.32 -12.25 4.45
C LEU A 57 5.77 -12.73 4.63
N PRO A 58 6.77 -12.13 3.96
CA PRO A 58 8.16 -12.55 4.16
C PRO A 58 8.64 -12.17 5.56
N SER A 59 9.64 -12.92 6.05
CA SER A 59 10.25 -12.66 7.35
C SER A 59 10.88 -11.26 7.40
N PRO A 60 10.56 -10.42 8.41
CA PRO A 60 11.24 -9.14 8.61
C PRO A 60 12.74 -9.30 8.93
N LEU A 61 13.13 -10.44 9.52
CA LEU A 61 14.52 -10.73 9.89
C LEU A 61 15.38 -11.12 8.70
N ASN A 62 14.77 -11.64 7.63
CA ASN A 62 15.47 -12.02 6.41
C ASN A 62 14.63 -11.58 5.19
N PRO A 63 14.60 -10.26 4.90
CA PRO A 63 13.78 -9.74 3.81
C PRO A 63 14.33 -10.18 2.46
N PRO A 64 13.47 -10.49 1.48
CA PRO A 64 13.92 -10.87 0.15
C PRO A 64 14.73 -9.72 -0.50
N PRO A 65 15.67 -10.07 -1.41
CA PRO A 65 16.40 -9.07 -2.17
C PRO A 65 15.46 -8.26 -3.07
N GLY A 66 15.82 -7.01 -3.34
CA GLY A 66 14.99 -6.08 -4.11
C GLY A 66 13.77 -5.59 -3.34
N CYS A 67 12.61 -5.54 -4.01
CA CYS A 67 11.37 -5.06 -3.40
C CYS A 67 10.86 -6.07 -2.35
N ALA A 68 10.81 -5.65 -1.08
CA ALA A 68 10.29 -6.48 0.02
C ALA A 68 8.84 -6.95 -0.20
N PHE A 69 8.08 -6.20 -1.01
CA PHE A 69 6.68 -6.50 -1.32
C PHE A 69 6.51 -7.45 -2.52
N ASN A 70 7.58 -7.86 -3.22
CA ASN A 70 7.51 -8.64 -4.46
C ASN A 70 6.65 -9.92 -4.33
N ALA A 71 6.79 -10.66 -3.23
CA ALA A 71 6.04 -11.90 -3.00
C ALA A 71 4.51 -11.71 -3.00
N ARG A 72 4.03 -10.50 -2.68
CA ARG A 72 2.61 -10.13 -2.56
C ARG A 72 2.18 -9.06 -3.57
N CYS A 73 3.07 -8.67 -4.48
CA CYS A 73 2.83 -7.62 -5.45
C CYS A 73 2.05 -8.15 -6.66
N ARG A 74 0.84 -7.61 -6.88
CA ARG A 74 0.02 -7.93 -8.06
C ARG A 74 0.60 -7.45 -9.41
N ARG A 75 1.64 -6.61 -9.38
CA ARG A 75 2.33 -6.06 -10.56
C ARG A 75 3.78 -6.55 -10.67
N ARG A 76 4.12 -7.67 -10.03
CA ARG A 76 5.45 -8.28 -10.18
C ARG A 76 5.62 -8.79 -11.62
N PHE A 77 6.77 -8.53 -12.22
CA PHE A 77 7.22 -9.13 -13.46
C PHE A 77 8.34 -10.12 -13.13
#